data_AF-A0A430BGA1-F1
#
_entry.id   AF-A0A430BGA1-F1
#
_cell.length_a   1.000
_cell.length_b   1.000
_cell.length_c   1.000
_cell.angle_alpha   90.00
_cell.angle_beta   90.00
_cell.angle_gamma   90.00
#
_symmetry.space_group_name_H-M   'P 1'
#
loop_
_entity.id
_entity.type
_entity.pdbx_description
1 polymer ?
#
loop_
_entity_poly.entity_id
_entity_poly.type
_entity_poly.pdbx_seq_one_letter_code
_entity_poly.pdbx_strand_id
1 'polypeptide(L)'
;MRKDAALRILCDYQARIRAQIASDRALLDAEGEAARPVLAQRRWILARLLREYQLFKHVELFDPALARDDRLGVVARLKTRCTAIGDRFASYLACWTSPAIDGHWTDYAAATHRMFDALDRHVEQERRAIEAMLAGVERIERPRARPPCPARAPQARPAVQ
;
A
#
# COMPACT_ATOMS: atom_id res chain seq x y z
N MET A 1 -12.17 -17.48 -10.48
CA MET A 1 -11.07 -18.10 -9.71
C MET A 1 -11.59 -18.64 -8.37
N ARG A 2 -11.13 -19.82 -7.90
CA ARG A 2 -11.44 -20.34 -6.55
C ARG A 2 -10.68 -19.54 -5.48
N LYS A 3 -11.30 -19.29 -4.32
CA LYS A 3 -10.70 -18.54 -3.19
C LYS A 3 -9.29 -19.01 -2.82
N ASP A 4 -9.09 -20.31 -2.70
CA ASP A 4 -7.79 -20.86 -2.28
C ASP A 4 -6.71 -20.69 -3.36
N ALA A 5 -7.10 -20.70 -4.63
CA ALA A 5 -6.17 -20.39 -5.72
C ALA A 5 -5.75 -18.90 -5.69
N ALA A 6 -6.71 -18.01 -5.43
CA ALA A 6 -6.47 -16.57 -5.31
C ALA A 6 -5.50 -16.24 -4.16
N LEU A 7 -5.72 -16.86 -3.00
CA LEU A 7 -4.87 -16.66 -1.82
C LEU A 7 -3.45 -17.20 -2.03
N ARG A 8 -3.29 -18.34 -2.72
CA ARG A 8 -1.95 -18.85 -3.06
C ARG A 8 -1.20 -17.89 -3.97
N ILE A 9 -1.82 -17.42 -5.05
CA ILE A 9 -1.19 -16.46 -5.97
C ILE A 9 -0.83 -15.15 -5.24
N LEU A 10 -1.72 -14.66 -4.37
CA LEU A 10 -1.44 -13.52 -3.51
C LEU A 10 -0.19 -13.76 -2.65
N CYS A 11 -0.14 -14.87 -1.92
CA CYS A 11 1.00 -15.24 -1.08
C CYS A 11 2.30 -15.33 -1.88
N ASP A 12 2.27 -15.91 -3.08
CA ASP A 12 3.44 -16.06 -3.93
C ASP A 12 3.98 -14.69 -4.37
N TYR A 13 3.12 -13.76 -4.79
CA TYR A 13 3.55 -12.38 -5.08
C TYR A 13 4.14 -11.70 -3.86
N GLN A 14 3.48 -11.80 -2.71
CA GLN A 14 3.95 -11.16 -1.47
C GLN A 14 5.29 -11.70 -1.00
N ALA A 15 5.50 -13.02 -1.09
CA ALA A 15 6.76 -13.67 -0.76
C ALA A 15 7.88 -13.19 -1.69
N ARG A 16 7.62 -13.13 -3.01
CA ARG A 16 8.59 -12.65 -4.00
C ARG A 16 8.97 -11.19 -3.79
N ILE A 17 7.99 -10.32 -3.50
CA ILE A 17 8.22 -8.89 -3.23
C ILE A 17 9.10 -8.72 -1.99
N ARG A 18 8.76 -9.41 -0.89
CA ARG A 18 9.54 -9.36 0.35
C ARG A 18 10.95 -9.91 0.19
N ALA A 19 11.10 -11.02 -0.54
CA ALA A 19 12.41 -11.59 -0.83
C ALA A 19 13.29 -10.62 -1.63
N GLN A 20 12.72 -9.95 -2.64
CA GLN A 20 13.42 -8.94 -3.43
C GLN A 20 13.83 -7.74 -2.56
N ILE A 21 12.92 -7.20 -1.75
CA ILE A 21 13.19 -6.09 -0.83
C ILE A 21 14.30 -6.45 0.17
N ALA A 22 14.22 -7.64 0.78
CA ALA A 22 15.23 -8.10 1.73
C ALA A 22 16.61 -8.24 1.07
N SER A 23 16.66 -8.81 -0.14
CA SER A 23 17.91 -8.95 -0.89
C SER A 23 18.50 -7.60 -1.29
N ASP A 24 17.68 -6.65 -1.73
CA ASP A 24 18.14 -5.33 -2.15
C ASP A 24 18.57 -4.47 -0.97
N ARG A 25 17.91 -4.61 0.17
CA ARG A 25 18.33 -4.00 1.43
C ARG A 25 19.69 -4.53 1.86
N ALA A 26 19.87 -5.86 1.91
CA ALA A 26 21.13 -6.46 2.31
C ALA A 26 22.28 -6.04 1.39
N LEU A 27 22.02 -5.97 0.08
CA LEU A 27 22.99 -5.48 -0.90
C LEU A 27 23.36 -4.01 -0.65
N LEU A 28 22.36 -3.15 -0.43
CA LEU A 28 22.57 -1.74 -0.15
C LEU A 28 23.39 -1.52 1.15
N ASP A 29 23.08 -2.29 2.19
CA ASP A 29 23.74 -2.22 3.50
C ASP A 29 25.19 -2.73 3.45
N ALA A 30 25.45 -3.80 2.67
CA ALA A 30 26.77 -4.43 2.60
C ALA A 30 27.74 -3.71 1.65
N GLU A 31 27.26 -3.28 0.48
CA GLU A 31 28.12 -2.79 -0.61
C GLU A 31 28.06 -1.26 -0.79
N GLY A 32 27.08 -0.58 -0.18
CA GLY A 32 26.95 0.87 -0.31
C GLY A 32 26.95 1.31 -1.77
N GLU A 33 27.80 2.28 -2.12
CA GLU A 33 27.88 2.81 -3.50
C GLU A 33 28.25 1.75 -4.54
N ALA A 34 28.99 0.70 -4.16
CA ALA A 34 29.35 -0.36 -5.10
C ALA A 34 28.13 -1.15 -5.60
N ALA A 35 27.03 -1.15 -4.84
CA ALA A 35 25.77 -1.78 -5.23
C ALA A 35 25.05 -1.08 -6.40
N ARG A 36 25.44 0.14 -6.78
CA ARG A 36 24.71 1.00 -7.74
C ARG A 36 24.28 0.28 -9.03
N PRO A 37 25.17 -0.41 -9.78
CA PRO A 37 24.78 -1.02 -11.05
C PRO A 37 23.74 -2.14 -10.85
N VAL A 38 23.92 -2.94 -9.80
CA VAL A 38 23.03 -4.06 -9.47
C VAL A 38 21.67 -3.53 -9.02
N LEU A 39 21.64 -2.53 -8.13
CA LEU A 39 20.39 -1.90 -7.68
C LEU A 39 19.63 -1.23 -8.83
N ALA A 40 20.33 -0.63 -9.80
CA ALA A 40 19.68 -0.05 -10.98
C ALA A 40 18.86 -1.09 -11.75
N GLN A 41 19.42 -2.30 -11.97
CA GLN A 41 18.71 -3.40 -12.61
C GLN A 41 17.56 -3.94 -11.73
N ARG A 42 17.83 -4.17 -10.45
CA ARG A 42 16.88 -4.77 -9.52
C ARG A 42 15.66 -3.89 -9.23
N ARG A 43 15.82 -2.56 -9.28
CA ARG A 43 14.67 -1.62 -9.23
C ARG A 43 13.65 -1.88 -10.33
N TRP A 44 14.08 -2.17 -11.56
CA TRP A 44 13.16 -2.49 -12.66
C TRP A 44 12.48 -3.84 -12.48
N ILE A 45 13.19 -4.82 -11.92
CA ILE A 45 12.61 -6.12 -11.56
C ILE A 45 11.52 -5.93 -10.51
N LEU A 46 11.81 -5.19 -9.44
CA LEU A 46 10.83 -4.88 -8.40
C LEU A 46 9.64 -4.09 -8.96
N ALA A 47 9.88 -3.11 -9.84
CA ALA A 47 8.83 -2.32 -10.48
C ALA A 47 7.88 -3.20 -11.30
N ARG A 48 8.43 -4.12 -12.09
CA ARG A 48 7.64 -5.08 -12.87
C ARG A 48 6.83 -5.99 -11.95
N LEU A 49 7.46 -6.55 -10.92
CA LEU A 49 6.80 -7.42 -9.95
C LEU A 49 5.64 -6.71 -9.23
N LEU A 50 5.82 -5.46 -8.80
CA LEU A 50 4.78 -4.66 -8.17
C LEU A 50 3.63 -4.36 -9.14
N ARG A 51 3.93 -4.09 -10.41
CA ARG A 51 2.90 -3.86 -11.44
C ARG A 51 2.08 -5.12 -11.72
N GLU A 52 2.73 -6.26 -11.89
CA GLU A 52 2.08 -7.56 -12.07
C GLU A 52 1.19 -7.88 -10.85
N TYR A 53 1.70 -7.63 -9.65
CA TYR A 53 0.97 -7.81 -8.41
C TYR A 53 -0.28 -6.91 -8.32
N GLN A 54 -0.13 -5.63 -8.65
CA GLN A 54 -1.25 -4.68 -8.65
C GLN A 54 -2.32 -5.07 -9.68
N LEU A 55 -1.91 -5.45 -10.89
CA LEU A 55 -2.83 -5.89 -11.94
C LEU A 55 -3.62 -7.12 -11.50
N PHE A 56 -2.94 -8.13 -10.95
CA PHE A 56 -3.58 -9.32 -10.40
C PHE A 56 -4.65 -8.94 -9.36
N LYS A 57 -4.30 -8.14 -8.35
CA LYS A 57 -5.27 -7.77 -7.30
C LYS A 57 -6.48 -7.02 -7.86
N HIS A 58 -6.25 -6.07 -8.76
CA HIS A 58 -7.32 -5.25 -9.30
C HIS A 58 -8.28 -6.08 -10.16
N VAL A 59 -7.75 -6.81 -11.14
CA VAL A 59 -8.55 -7.55 -12.12
C VAL A 59 -9.18 -8.79 -11.51
N GLU A 60 -8.44 -9.53 -10.68
CA GLU A 60 -8.87 -10.85 -10.22
C GLU A 60 -9.58 -10.83 -8.87
N LEU A 61 -9.39 -9.79 -8.05
CA LEU A 61 -9.95 -9.72 -6.70
C LEU A 61 -10.91 -8.55 -6.50
N PHE A 62 -10.45 -7.32 -6.77
CA PHE A 62 -11.22 -6.12 -6.43
C PHE A 62 -12.38 -5.87 -7.40
N ASP A 63 -12.13 -5.92 -8.71
CA ASP A 63 -13.18 -5.65 -9.71
C ASP A 63 -14.33 -6.67 -9.63
N PRO A 64 -14.08 -7.99 -9.48
CA PRO A 64 -15.15 -8.96 -9.29
C PRO A 64 -15.89 -8.79 -7.95
N ALA A 65 -15.22 -8.34 -6.90
CA ALA A 65 -15.87 -8.08 -5.61
C ALA A 65 -16.80 -6.87 -5.68
N LEU A 66 -16.34 -5.76 -6.29
CA LEU A 66 -17.12 -4.55 -6.48
C LEU A 66 -18.30 -4.75 -7.43
N ALA A 67 -18.18 -5.62 -8.44
CA ALA A 67 -19.27 -5.95 -9.35
C ALA A 67 -20.41 -6.75 -8.69
N ARG A 68 -20.13 -7.43 -7.56
CA ARG A 68 -21.13 -8.24 -6.83
C ARG A 68 -21.88 -7.42 -5.77
N ASP A 69 -21.20 -6.47 -5.15
CA ASP A 69 -21.78 -5.59 -4.15
C ASP A 69 -21.04 -4.23 -4.16
N ASP A 70 -21.75 -3.23 -4.64
CA ASP A 70 -21.34 -1.84 -4.76
C ASP A 70 -21.26 -1.11 -3.40
N ARG A 71 -21.78 -1.72 -2.33
CA ARG A 71 -21.72 -1.19 -0.96
C ARG A 71 -20.47 -1.58 -0.19
N LEU A 72 -19.54 -2.32 -0.82
CA LEU A 72 -18.27 -2.72 -0.22
C LEU A 72 -17.27 -1.56 -0.16
N GLY A 73 -17.57 -0.53 0.63
CA GLY A 73 -16.70 0.61 0.87
C GLY A 73 -15.31 0.22 1.41
N VAL A 74 -15.18 -0.97 2.01
CA VAL A 74 -13.89 -1.56 2.41
C VAL A 74 -13.05 -1.93 1.18
N VAL A 75 -13.63 -2.59 0.17
CA VAL A 75 -12.92 -3.00 -1.05
C VAL A 75 -12.49 -1.78 -1.86
N ALA A 76 -13.35 -0.76 -1.96
CA ALA A 76 -12.99 0.51 -2.60
C ALA A 76 -11.80 1.18 -1.90
N ARG A 77 -11.81 1.25 -0.55
CA ARG A 77 -10.69 1.80 0.23
C ARG A 77 -9.40 0.99 0.05
N LEU A 78 -9.48 -0.33 -0.04
CA LEU A 78 -8.31 -1.18 -0.30
C LEU A 78 -7.72 -0.92 -1.68
N LYS A 79 -8.58 -0.84 -2.72
CA LYS A 79 -8.16 -0.49 -4.07
C LYS A 79 -7.47 0.88 -4.12
N THR A 80 -8.05 1.90 -3.48
CA THR A 80 -7.42 3.23 -3.38
C THR A 80 -6.05 3.18 -2.69
N ARG A 81 -5.91 2.43 -1.59
CA ARG A 81 -4.62 2.26 -0.91
C ARG A 81 -3.58 1.55 -1.77
N CYS A 82 -4.00 0.57 -2.56
CA CYS A 82 -3.13 -0.12 -3.51
C CYS A 82 -2.64 0.82 -4.62
N THR A 83 -3.53 1.64 -5.18
CA THR A 83 -3.12 2.67 -6.16
C THR A 83 -2.15 3.67 -5.54
N ALA A 84 -2.45 4.19 -4.34
CA ALA A 84 -1.63 5.21 -3.70
C ALA A 84 -0.18 4.76 -3.42
N ILE A 85 0.03 3.49 -3.02
CA ILE A 85 1.41 2.98 -2.85
C ILE A 85 2.12 2.78 -4.19
N GLY A 86 1.38 2.38 -5.24
CA GLY A 86 1.90 2.25 -6.60
C GLY A 86 2.37 3.60 -7.14
N ASP A 87 1.56 4.64 -6.99
CA ASP A 87 1.88 6.02 -7.41
C ASP A 87 3.09 6.56 -6.64
N ARG A 88 3.17 6.26 -5.34
CA ARG A 88 4.33 6.62 -4.52
C ARG A 88 5.61 5.94 -5.01
N PHE A 89 5.55 4.66 -5.38
CA PHE A 89 6.70 3.93 -5.92
C PHE A 89 7.10 4.45 -7.32
N ALA A 90 6.13 4.76 -8.17
CA ALA A 90 6.38 5.37 -9.48
C ALA A 90 7.05 6.74 -9.35
N SER A 91 6.58 7.57 -8.40
CA SER A 91 7.19 8.87 -8.10
C SER A 91 8.61 8.73 -7.58
N TYR A 92 8.87 7.72 -6.75
CA TYR A 92 10.22 7.38 -6.31
C TYR A 92 11.15 7.03 -7.47
N LEU A 93 10.71 6.20 -8.43
CA LEU A 93 11.51 5.89 -9.62
C LEU A 93 11.77 7.12 -10.48
N ALA A 94 10.76 7.97 -10.68
CA ALA A 94 10.89 9.19 -11.46
C ALA A 94 11.86 10.20 -10.83
N CYS A 95 11.87 10.28 -9.49
CA CYS A 95 12.78 11.15 -8.74
C CYS A 95 14.23 10.66 -8.79
N TRP A 96 14.46 9.33 -8.74
CA TRP A 96 15.78 8.73 -8.65
C TRP A 96 16.28 8.18 -9.98
N THR A 97 16.56 9.09 -10.91
CA THR A 97 17.27 8.82 -12.19
C THR A 97 18.75 8.50 -11.94
N SER A 98 19.45 7.89 -12.91
CA SER A 98 20.88 7.60 -12.74
C SER A 98 21.71 8.84 -12.36
N PRO A 99 21.57 10.01 -13.03
CA PRO A 99 22.29 11.21 -12.62
C PRO A 99 21.98 11.67 -11.19
N ALA A 100 20.72 11.56 -10.76
CA ALA A 100 20.33 11.94 -9.40
C ALA A 100 20.93 11.00 -8.34
N ILE A 101 20.99 9.70 -8.62
CA ILE A 101 21.63 8.72 -7.73
C ILE A 101 23.13 8.98 -7.63
N ASP A 102 23.78 9.28 -8.76
CA ASP A 102 25.22 9.52 -8.78
C ASP A 102 25.61 10.77 -8.00
N GLY A 103 24.78 11.82 -8.06
CA GLY A 103 24.99 13.06 -7.30
C GLY A 103 24.55 13.03 -5.84
N HIS A 104 23.61 12.13 -5.47
CA HIS A 104 22.94 12.16 -4.15
C HIS A 104 22.75 10.77 -3.56
N TRP A 105 23.83 9.98 -3.51
CA TRP A 105 23.77 8.59 -3.08
C TRP A 105 23.21 8.38 -1.67
N THR A 106 23.67 9.14 -0.68
CA THR A 106 23.20 9.00 0.71
C THR A 106 21.69 9.23 0.83
N ASP A 107 21.17 10.23 0.12
CA ASP A 107 19.75 10.54 0.08
C ASP A 107 18.96 9.45 -0.66
N TYR A 108 19.52 8.92 -1.74
CA TYR A 108 18.96 7.78 -2.46
C TYR A 108 18.87 6.54 -1.58
N ALA A 109 19.94 6.18 -0.86
CA ALA A 109 19.96 5.03 0.04
C ALA A 109 18.90 5.17 1.14
N ALA A 110 18.84 6.33 1.79
CA ALA A 110 17.82 6.60 2.80
C ALA A 110 16.39 6.57 2.22
N ALA A 111 16.18 7.11 1.02
CA ALA A 111 14.90 7.06 0.32
C ALA A 111 14.50 5.61 -0.05
N THR A 112 15.47 4.81 -0.47
CA THR A 112 15.30 3.39 -0.81
C THR A 112 14.82 2.60 0.41
N HIS A 113 15.48 2.74 1.57
CA HIS A 113 15.02 2.09 2.80
C HIS A 113 13.61 2.50 3.19
N ARG A 114 13.30 3.81 3.14
CA ARG A 114 11.94 4.31 3.44
C ARG A 114 10.89 3.74 2.48
N MET A 115 11.25 3.54 1.21
CA MET A 115 10.35 2.93 0.23
C MET A 115 10.14 1.45 0.51
N PHE A 116 11.20 0.71 0.81
CA PHE A 116 11.12 -0.69 1.23
C PHE A 116 10.23 -0.88 2.47
N ASP A 117 10.40 -0.05 3.50
CA ASP A 117 9.56 -0.08 4.70
C ASP A 117 8.08 0.23 4.40
N ALA A 118 7.82 1.08 3.40
CA ALA A 118 6.46 1.39 2.98
C ALA A 118 5.82 0.22 2.23
N LEU A 119 6.56 -0.43 1.33
CA LEU A 119 6.12 -1.59 0.57
C LEU A 119 5.87 -2.80 1.47
N ASP A 120 6.78 -3.11 2.38
CA ASP A 120 6.64 -4.25 3.31
C ASP A 120 5.41 -4.09 4.21
N ARG A 121 5.22 -2.90 4.78
CA ARG A 121 4.03 -2.59 5.60
C ARG A 121 2.76 -2.67 4.77
N HIS A 122 2.78 -2.19 3.53
CA HIS A 122 1.63 -2.27 2.65
C HIS A 122 1.25 -3.74 2.38
N VAL A 123 2.23 -4.56 1.99
CA VAL A 123 2.03 -5.99 1.70
C VAL A 123 1.47 -6.74 2.92
N GLU A 124 1.98 -6.49 4.12
CA GLU A 124 1.46 -7.15 5.33
C GLU A 124 0.02 -6.75 5.67
N GLN A 125 -0.30 -5.45 5.59
CA GLN A 125 -1.64 -4.96 5.90
C GLN A 125 -2.67 -5.43 4.86
N GLU A 126 -2.26 -5.49 3.60
CA GLU A 126 -3.14 -5.88 2.51
C GLU A 126 -3.56 -7.35 2.59
N ARG A 127 -2.65 -8.26 2.98
CA ARG A 127 -2.96 -9.68 3.15
C ARG A 127 -4.17 -9.89 4.06
N ARG A 128 -4.14 -9.29 5.25
CA ARG A 128 -5.20 -9.41 6.25
C ARG A 128 -6.54 -8.88 5.73
N ALA A 129 -6.49 -7.81 4.95
CA ALA A 129 -7.68 -7.19 4.41
C ALA A 129 -8.31 -8.01 3.27
N ILE A 130 -7.49 -8.59 2.39
CA ILE A 130 -7.96 -9.49 1.32
C ILE A 130 -8.49 -10.80 1.91
N GLU A 131 -7.83 -11.36 2.93
CA GLU A 131 -8.33 -12.54 3.65
C GLU A 131 -9.71 -12.27 4.27
N ALA A 132 -9.90 -11.13 4.94
CA ALA A 132 -11.19 -10.73 5.52
C ALA A 132 -12.27 -10.55 4.44
N MET A 133 -11.93 -9.88 3.33
CA MET A 133 -12.82 -9.71 2.17
C MET A 133 -13.26 -11.06 1.59
N LEU A 134 -12.33 -11.99 1.36
CA LEU A 134 -12.63 -13.32 0.81
C LEU A 134 -13.33 -14.25 1.80
N ALA A 135 -13.24 -13.97 3.10
CA ALA A 135 -13.98 -14.69 4.13
C ALA A 135 -15.43 -14.20 4.27
N GLY A 136 -15.83 -13.13 3.56
CA GLY A 136 -17.13 -12.50 3.74
C GLY A 136 -17.31 -11.91 5.14
N VAL A 137 -16.20 -11.67 5.86
CA VAL A 137 -16.26 -11.11 7.21
C VAL A 137 -16.47 -9.62 7.06
N GLU A 138 -17.72 -9.24 6.93
CA GLU A 138 -18.24 -7.92 7.28
C GLU A 138 -18.03 -7.68 8.79
N ARG A 139 -16.77 -7.56 9.25
CA ARG A 139 -16.54 -6.85 10.50
C ARG A 139 -16.63 -5.36 10.19
N ILE A 140 -17.87 -4.93 10.04
CA ILE A 140 -18.33 -3.55 10.08
C ILE A 140 -18.05 -3.06 11.51
N GLU A 141 -16.83 -2.63 11.79
CA GLU A 141 -16.65 -1.57 12.76
C GLU A 141 -17.06 -0.26 12.08
N ARG A 142 -18.38 -0.02 12.06
CA ARG A 142 -18.87 1.36 11.96
C ARG A 142 -18.33 2.09 13.19
N PRO A 143 -17.65 3.25 13.04
CA PRO A 143 -17.56 4.17 14.16
C PRO A 143 -19.01 4.48 14.55
N ARG A 144 -19.41 4.16 15.79
CA ARG A 144 -20.68 4.64 16.33
C ARG A 144 -20.71 6.15 16.10
N ALA A 145 -21.65 6.61 15.27
CA ALA A 145 -21.92 8.02 15.14
C ALA A 145 -22.14 8.56 16.56
N ARG A 146 -21.30 9.51 16.96
CA ARG A 146 -21.49 10.24 18.21
C ARG A 146 -22.85 10.92 18.10
N PRO A 147 -23.77 10.76 19.07
CA PRO A 147 -25.06 11.45 19.00
C PRO A 147 -24.80 12.96 18.86
N PRO A 148 -25.60 13.68 18.04
CA PRO A 148 -25.45 15.12 17.91
C PRO A 148 -25.58 15.76 19.28
N CYS A 149 -24.60 16.60 19.61
CA CYS A 149 -24.61 17.40 20.83
C CYS A 149 -25.91 18.22 20.84
N PRO A 150 -26.73 18.22 21.91
CA PRO A 150 -27.94 19.02 21.93
C PRO A 150 -27.58 20.50 21.77
N ALA A 151 -28.24 21.16 20.82
CA ALA A 151 -28.07 22.59 20.58
C ALA A 151 -28.34 23.35 21.87
N ARG A 152 -27.38 24.19 22.27
CA ARG A 152 -27.46 25.04 23.45
C ARG A 152 -28.62 26.02 23.26
N ALA A 153 -29.66 25.91 24.09
CA ALA A 153 -30.81 26.81 24.08
C ALA A 153 -30.37 28.28 24.27
N PRO A 154 -31.08 29.26 23.66
CA PRO A 154 -30.75 30.67 23.79
C PRO A 154 -30.94 31.13 25.23
N GLN A 155 -29.89 31.73 25.80
CA GLN A 155 -29.96 32.33 27.13
C GLN A 155 -30.83 33.59 27.08
N ALA A 156 -31.87 33.65 27.91
CA ALA A 156 -32.66 34.85 28.13
C ALA A 156 -31.77 35.91 28.80
N ARG A 157 -31.77 37.12 28.24
CA ARG A 157 -31.15 38.30 28.87
C ARG A 157 -31.95 38.71 30.11
N PRO A 158 -31.31 39.08 31.23
CA PRO A 158 -32.03 39.65 32.36
C PRO A 158 -32.51 41.07 32.01
N ALA A 159 -33.74 41.38 32.43
CA ALA A 159 -34.27 42.72 32.43
C ALA A 159 -33.54 43.56 33.47
N VAL A 160 -33.03 44.72 33.05
CA VAL A 160 -32.52 45.76 33.95
C VAL A 160 -33.73 46.57 34.43
N GLN A 161 -33.91 46.66 35.74
CA GLN A 161 -34.66 47.73 36.39
C GLN A 161 -33.67 48.75 36.93
#